data_AF-A0A2J8G685-F1
#
_entry.id   AF-A0A2J8G685-F1
#
_cell.length_a   1.000
_cell.length_b   1.000
_cell.length_c   1.000
_cell.angle_alpha   90.00
_cell.angle_beta   90.00
_cell.angle_gamma   90.00
#
_symmetry.space_group_name_H-M   'P 1'
#
loop_
_entity.id
_entity.type
_entity.pdbx_description
1 polymer ?
#
loop_
_entity_poly.entity_id
_entity_poly.type
_entity_poly.pdbx_seq_one_letter_code
_entity_poly.pdbx_strand_id
1 'polypeptide(L)'
;MNIFNLGGGSGDLAGPASSATCSRKACRADASWQLLWNNPKIHTPDRRKVWLACGEHRAWLEDYLQTRGLWKETVPLEAAETGGNG
;
A
#
# COMPACT_ATOMS: atom_id res chain seq x y z
N MET A 1 -13.56 -4.97 33.99
CA MET A 1 -13.20 -3.65 34.56
C MET A 1 -11.76 -3.37 34.15
N ASN A 2 -11.38 -2.39 33.33
CA ASN A 2 -11.91 -1.07 32.97
C ASN A 2 -11.55 -0.77 31.49
N ILE A 3 -12.39 -0.17 30.63
CA ILE A 3 -13.15 1.10 30.67
C ILE A 3 -12.31 2.39 30.62
N PHE A 4 -11.26 2.50 29.80
CA PHE A 4 -10.75 3.82 29.38
C PHE A 4 -10.19 3.77 27.97
N ASN A 5 -10.92 4.34 26.99
CA ASN A 5 -10.41 5.45 26.19
C ASN A 5 -11.53 6.01 25.29
N LEU A 6 -12.36 6.91 25.85
CA LEU A 6 -13.03 7.92 25.03
C LEU A 6 -12.07 9.11 24.92
N GLY A 7 -11.87 9.59 23.69
CA GLY A 7 -11.59 11.00 23.45
C GLY A 7 -10.27 11.30 22.75
N GLY A 8 -10.40 11.92 21.57
CA GLY A 8 -9.53 13.03 21.21
C GLY A 8 -8.58 12.76 20.05
N GLY A 9 -8.86 13.47 18.95
CA GLY A 9 -7.84 13.80 17.95
C GLY A 9 -8.09 13.16 16.60
N SER A 10 -8.98 13.77 15.81
CA SER A 10 -8.78 13.85 14.36
C SER A 10 -7.41 14.49 14.14
N GLY A 11 -6.38 13.66 14.08
CA GLY A 11 -5.01 14.05 13.84
C GLY A 11 -4.83 14.41 12.37
N ASP A 12 -5.47 15.49 11.93
CA ASP A 12 -5.13 16.20 10.71
C ASP A 12 -3.88 17.07 10.97
N LEU A 13 -2.79 16.40 11.32
CA LEU A 13 -1.45 16.94 11.11
C LEU A 13 -0.85 16.10 10.01
N ALA A 14 -0.99 16.60 8.78
CA ALA A 14 -0.26 16.13 7.63
C ALA A 14 1.24 16.12 7.97
N GLY A 15 1.73 14.97 8.43
CA GLY A 15 3.15 14.70 8.62
C GLY A 15 3.87 14.75 7.27
N PRO A 16 5.20 14.96 7.27
CA PRO A 16 5.97 15.16 6.04
C PRO A 16 5.66 14.04 5.06
N ALA A 17 5.43 14.42 3.80
CA ALA A 17 5.16 13.52 2.67
C ALA A 17 5.98 12.23 2.84
N SER A 18 5.33 11.22 3.42
CA SER A 18 6.03 10.04 3.86
C SER A 18 6.33 9.28 2.59
N SER A 19 7.57 9.35 2.12
CA SER A 19 7.95 8.72 0.88
C SER A 19 7.52 7.26 0.95
N ALA A 20 6.67 6.89 -0.01
CA ALA A 20 5.95 5.63 0.04
C ALA A 20 6.99 4.50 0.14
N THR A 21 6.97 3.73 1.23
CA THR A 21 8.05 2.76 1.50
C THR A 21 7.71 1.41 0.90
N CYS A 22 8.72 0.70 0.38
CA CYS A 22 8.56 -0.67 -0.09
C CYS A 22 7.98 -1.59 1.01
N SER A 23 6.95 -2.37 0.65
CA SER A 23 6.28 -3.32 1.54
C SER A 23 7.10 -4.59 1.84
N ARG A 24 8.25 -4.76 1.20
CA ARG A 24 9.15 -5.88 1.50
C ARG A 24 9.68 -5.72 2.93
N LYS A 25 9.59 -6.80 3.72
CA LYS A 25 10.14 -6.82 5.08
C LYS A 25 11.62 -6.42 5.07
N ALA A 26 11.99 -5.52 5.99
CA ALA A 26 13.33 -4.95 6.13
C ALA A 26 13.83 -4.08 4.96
N CYS A 27 13.01 -3.84 3.93
CA CYS A 27 13.29 -2.83 2.92
C CYS A 27 12.79 -1.47 3.41
N ARG A 28 13.61 -0.42 3.24
CA ARG A 28 13.24 0.97 3.51
C ARG A 28 13.41 1.87 2.28
N ALA A 29 13.61 1.27 1.11
CA ALA A 29 13.75 2.01 -0.13
C ALA A 29 12.41 2.64 -0.54
N ASP A 30 12.50 3.77 -1.24
CA ASP A 30 11.35 4.43 -1.82
C ASP A 30 10.69 3.53 -2.86
N ALA A 31 9.37 3.43 -2.76
CA ALA A 31 8.56 2.70 -3.69
C ALA A 31 8.32 3.54 -4.95
N SER A 32 8.36 2.87 -6.08
CA SER A 32 8.04 3.45 -7.39
C SER A 32 6.91 2.67 -8.07
N TRP A 33 6.38 1.65 -7.42
CA TRP A 33 5.40 0.72 -7.97
C TRP A 33 4.33 0.37 -6.93
N GLN A 34 3.13 0.13 -7.42
CA GLN A 34 1.99 -0.39 -6.71
C GLN A 34 1.60 -1.74 -7.29
N LEU A 35 1.53 -2.77 -6.45
CA LEU A 35 1.05 -4.10 -6.80
C LEU A 35 -0.35 -4.26 -6.22
N LEU A 36 -1.34 -4.25 -7.10
CA LEU A 36 -2.74 -4.47 -6.76
C LEU A 36 -2.97 -5.98 -6.68
N TRP A 37 -3.58 -6.41 -5.58
CA TRP A 37 -3.85 -7.82 -5.34
C TRP A 37 -5.17 -8.04 -4.62
N ASN A 38 -5.75 -9.23 -4.82
CA ASN A 38 -6.98 -9.65 -4.13
C ASN A 38 -6.84 -11.13 -3.74
N ASN A 39 -7.23 -11.46 -2.51
CA ASN A 39 -7.44 -12.84 -2.07
C ASN A 39 -8.95 -13.17 -2.05
N PRO A 40 -9.48 -13.84 -3.10
CA PRO A 40 -10.91 -14.12 -3.20
C PRO A 40 -11.40 -15.13 -2.16
N LYS A 41 -10.49 -15.83 -1.45
CA LYS A 41 -10.86 -16.74 -0.36
C LYS A 41 -11.30 -16.00 0.90
N ILE A 42 -10.96 -14.72 1.05
CA ILE A 42 -11.19 -13.92 2.28
C ILE A 42 -11.87 -12.58 1.96
N HIS A 43 -11.77 -12.09 0.73
CA HIS A 43 -12.26 -10.78 0.32
C HIS A 43 -13.19 -10.89 -0.88
N THR A 44 -14.18 -9.99 -0.96
CA THR A 44 -15.01 -9.82 -2.15
C THR A 44 -14.15 -9.35 -3.34
N PRO A 45 -14.56 -9.62 -4.59
CA PRO A 45 -13.79 -9.25 -5.78
C PRO A 45 -13.51 -7.75 -5.88
N ASP A 46 -14.39 -6.92 -5.33
CA ASP A 46 -14.28 -5.46 -5.30
C ASP A 46 -13.18 -4.95 -4.35
N ARG A 47 -12.79 -5.75 -3.34
CA ARG A 47 -11.80 -5.31 -2.35
C ARG A 47 -10.39 -5.67 -2.79
N ARG A 48 -9.67 -4.67 -3.31
CA ARG A 48 -8.25 -4.79 -3.69
C ARG A 48 -7.36 -4.18 -2.61
N LYS A 49 -6.25 -4.85 -2.34
CA LYS A 49 -5.17 -4.33 -1.49
C LYS A 49 -4.01 -3.89 -2.39
N VAL A 50 -3.21 -2.97 -1.88
CA VAL A 50 -2.03 -2.44 -2.56
C VAL A 50 -0.80 -2.76 -1.74
N TRP A 51 0.21 -3.33 -2.39
CA TRP A 51 1.58 -3.39 -1.86
C TRP A 51 2.47 -2.45 -2.65
N LEU A 52 3.37 -1.78 -1.95
CA LEU A 52 4.32 -0.85 -2.54
C LEU A 52 5.65 -1.56 -2.82
N ALA A 53 6.29 -1.28 -3.94
CA ALA A 53 7.58 -1.87 -4.28
C ALA A 53 8.56 -0.83 -4.83
N CYS A 54 9.81 -0.93 -4.39
CA CYS A 54 10.93 -0.29 -5.05
C CYS A 54 11.30 -1.07 -6.33
N GLY A 55 12.15 -0.48 -7.18
CA GLY A 55 12.58 -1.12 -8.43
C GLY A 55 13.22 -2.50 -8.24
N GLU A 56 13.95 -2.70 -7.14
CA GLU A 56 14.62 -3.96 -6.83
C GLU A 56 13.64 -5.08 -6.44
N HIS A 57 12.62 -4.76 -5.65
CA HIS A 57 11.70 -5.76 -5.08
C HIS A 57 10.41 -5.96 -5.86
N ARG A 58 10.13 -5.13 -6.87
CA ARG A 58 8.93 -5.23 -7.70
C ARG A 58 8.75 -6.65 -8.25
N ALA A 59 9.74 -7.18 -8.96
CA ALA A 59 9.64 -8.45 -9.65
C ALA A 59 9.37 -9.61 -8.68
N TRP A 60 10.06 -9.62 -7.52
CA TRP A 60 9.88 -10.65 -6.50
C TRP A 60 8.48 -10.63 -5.87
N LEU A 61 7.97 -9.43 -5.53
CA LEU A 61 6.62 -9.30 -4.96
C LEU A 61 5.54 -9.69 -5.97
N GLU A 62 5.75 -9.35 -7.25
CA GLU A 62 4.84 -9.69 -8.33
C GLU A 62 4.75 -11.20 -8.53
N ASP A 63 5.90 -11.87 -8.67
CA ASP A 63 5.98 -13.34 -8.80
C ASP A 63 5.33 -14.05 -7.59
N TYR A 64 5.60 -13.56 -6.37
CA TYR A 64 4.97 -14.10 -5.16
C TYR A 64 3.43 -14.03 -5.21
N LEU A 65 2.86 -12.95 -5.76
CA LEU A 65 1.42 -12.79 -5.90
C LEU A 65 0.86 -13.62 -7.06
N GLN A 66 1.58 -13.70 -8.18
CA GLN A 66 1.19 -14.46 -9.37
C GLN A 66 1.13 -15.96 -9.08
N THR A 67 2.19 -16.52 -8.48
CA THR A 67 2.26 -17.95 -8.12
C THR A 67 1.14 -18.41 -7.17
N ARG A 68 0.55 -17.47 -6.43
CA ARG A 68 -0.58 -17.72 -5.51
C ARG A 68 -1.95 -17.34 -6.09
N GLY A 69 -2.01 -16.86 -7.33
CA GLY A 69 -3.24 -16.41 -7.97
C GLY A 69 -3.87 -15.17 -7.31
N LEU A 70 -3.07 -14.37 -6.60
CA LEU A 70 -3.52 -13.17 -5.89
C LEU A 70 -3.30 -11.89 -6.69
N TRP A 71 -2.37 -11.92 -7.63
CA TRP A 71 -1.99 -10.77 -8.45
C TRP A 71 -3.15 -10.29 -9.31
N LYS A 72 -3.28 -8.95 -9.43
CA LYS A 72 -4.23 -8.30 -10.33
C LYS A 72 -3.52 -7.42 -11.32
N GLU A 73 -2.68 -6.52 -10.83
CA GLU A 73 -2.01 -5.53 -11.67
C GLU A 73 -0.78 -4.97 -10.97
N THR A 74 0.20 -4.54 -11.74
CA THR A 74 1.33 -3.74 -11.26
C THR A 74 1.35 -2.42 -12.01
N VAL A 75 1.21 -1.31 -11.31
CA VAL A 75 1.19 0.03 -11.88
C VAL A 75 2.31 0.88 -11.27
N PRO A 76 2.83 1.90 -12.00
CA PRO A 76 3.71 2.88 -11.39
C PRO A 76 3.05 3.53 -10.17
N LEU A 77 3.83 3.79 -9.14
CA LEU A 77 3.41 4.71 -8.09
C LEU A 77 3.55 6.10 -8.67
N GLU A 78 2.44 6.68 -9.12
CA GLU A 78 2.40 8.11 -9.39
C GLU A 78 2.72 8.82 -8.08
N ALA A 79 3.74 9.69 -8.11
CA ALA A 79 3.97 10.60 -7.01
C ALA A 79 2.65 11.34 -6.82
N ALA A 80 2.02 11.18 -5.66
CA ALA A 80 0.72 11.78 -5.40
C ALA A 80 0.82 13.28 -5.69
N GLU A 81 0.33 13.69 -6.87
CA GLU A 81 0.14 15.09 -7.19
C GLU A 81 -0.89 15.57 -6.17
N THR A 82 -0.38 16.31 -5.19
CA THR A 82 -1.20 17.00 -4.21
C THR A 82 -2.22 17.83 -4.98
N GLY A 83 -3.49 17.63 -4.65
CA GLY A 83 -4.64 18.11 -5.41
C GLY A 83 -4.47 19.50 -6.01
N GLY A 84 -4.49 19.56 -7.34
CA GLY A 84 -4.72 20.78 -8.10
C GLY A 84 -6.09 20.69 -8.73
N ASN A 85 -7.10 21.34 -8.14
CA ASN A 85 -8.26 21.74 -8.92
C ASN A 85 -8.76 23.11 -8.43
N GLY A 86 -8.51 24.11 -9.30
CA GLY A 86 -9.31 25.32 -9.56
C GLY A 86 -9.71 26.20 -8.40
#